data_AF-A0A528AHL8-F1
#
_entry.id   AF-A0A528AHL8-F1
#
_cell.length_a   1.000
_cell.length_b   1.000
_cell.length_c   1.000
_cell.angle_alpha   90.00
_cell.angle_beta   90.00
_cell.angle_gamma   90.00
#
_symmetry.space_group_name_H-M   'P 1'
#
loop_
_entity.id
_entity.type
_entity.pdbx_description
1 polymer ?
#
loop_
_entity_poly.entity_id
_entity_poly.type
_entity_poly.pdbx_seq_one_letter_code
_entity_poly.pdbx_strand_id
1 'polypeptide(L)'
;MYPVRRACLILGLFVLALVWLGPLLDAWQDSFSAHMLAHMGVVAIAAPLMAIGIPLGPTPDASRAFTLALPASLVELIVVWSWHAPALRTLAESSLLATAIEQATFLAAGLFLWLACLPRRDSDTAGNAAGAFALLLTSIHMTLLGVLLALTPRPLYGTGEVSCFGVALSAQQDQELGGVIMLLLGAAVYLTGGVMLFARMLATPPRKAV
;
A
#
# COMPACT_ATOMS: atom_id res chain seq x y z
N MET A 1 -20.61 -10.04 -11.50
CA MET A 1 -19.63 -9.77 -10.42
C MET A 1 -18.48 -10.78 -10.34
N TYR A 2 -18.68 -12.08 -10.60
CA TYR A 2 -17.60 -13.07 -10.66
C TYR A 2 -16.45 -12.81 -11.65
N PRO A 3 -16.69 -12.36 -12.92
CA PRO A 3 -15.59 -12.14 -13.86
C PRO A 3 -14.66 -10.99 -13.44
N VAL A 4 -15.23 -9.91 -12.89
CA VAL A 4 -14.46 -8.74 -12.41
C VAL A 4 -13.57 -9.13 -11.23
N ARG A 5 -14.09 -9.89 -10.26
CA ARG A 5 -13.30 -10.34 -9.11
C ARG A 5 -12.12 -11.22 -9.53
N ARG A 6 -12.37 -12.18 -10.43
CA ARG A 6 -11.30 -13.02 -10.98
C ARG A 6 -10.26 -12.19 -11.73
N ALA A 7 -10.69 -11.21 -12.54
CA ALA A 7 -9.78 -10.31 -13.24
C ALA A 7 -8.91 -9.50 -12.27
N CYS A 8 -9.48 -8.93 -11.18
CA CYS A 8 -8.71 -8.23 -10.17
C CYS A 8 -7.68 -9.12 -9.48
N LEU A 9 -8.06 -10.35 -9.10
CA LEU A 9 -7.13 -11.29 -8.49
C LEU A 9 -5.98 -11.64 -9.43
N ILE A 10 -6.29 -11.95 -10.70
CA ILE A 10 -5.28 -12.25 -11.72
C ILE A 10 -4.36 -11.05 -11.94
N LEU A 11 -4.91 -9.84 -12.02
CA LEU A 11 -4.12 -8.62 -12.19
C LEU A 11 -3.21 -8.36 -10.99
N GLY A 12 -3.69 -8.58 -9.76
CA GLY A 12 -2.86 -8.45 -8.55
C GLY A 12 -1.70 -9.46 -8.55
N LEU A 13 -1.96 -10.72 -8.90
CA LEU A 13 -0.93 -11.74 -9.06
C LEU A 13 0.06 -11.41 -10.18
N PHE A 14 -0.44 -10.83 -11.28
CA PHE A 14 0.40 -10.38 -12.38
C PHE A 14 1.33 -9.24 -11.96
N VAL A 15 0.84 -8.27 -11.17
CA VAL A 15 1.68 -7.20 -10.62
C VAL A 15 2.77 -7.79 -9.70
N LEU A 16 2.44 -8.75 -8.83
CA LEU A 16 3.44 -9.44 -8.02
C LEU A 16 4.49 -10.14 -8.89
N ALA A 17 4.07 -10.83 -9.95
CA ALA A 17 4.98 -11.48 -10.88
C ALA A 17 5.91 -10.47 -11.57
N LEU A 18 5.39 -9.30 -11.98
CA LEU A 18 6.21 -8.24 -12.58
C LEU A 18 7.22 -7.63 -11.59
N VAL A 19 6.84 -7.46 -10.32
CA VAL A 19 7.75 -6.95 -9.29
C VAL A 19 8.89 -7.94 -9.03
N TRP A 20 8.56 -9.23 -8.87
CA TRP A 20 9.51 -10.26 -8.49
C TRP A 20 10.36 -10.83 -9.62
N LEU A 21 9.82 -10.87 -10.85
CA LEU A 21 10.51 -11.41 -12.03
C LEU A 21 11.03 -10.30 -12.95
N GLY A 22 10.71 -9.05 -12.65
CA GLY A 22 11.14 -7.88 -13.40
C GLY A 22 12.46 -7.29 -12.89
N PRO A 23 12.91 -6.18 -13.50
CA PRO A 23 14.20 -5.58 -13.21
C PRO A 23 14.26 -4.85 -11.85
N LEU A 24 13.12 -4.60 -11.20
CA LEU A 24 13.03 -3.76 -10.00
C LEU A 24 13.77 -4.34 -8.79
N LEU A 25 13.71 -5.66 -8.62
CA LEU A 25 14.36 -6.39 -7.52
C LEU A 25 15.62 -7.15 -7.96
N ASP A 26 16.11 -6.88 -9.17
CA ASP A 26 17.29 -7.54 -9.73
C ASP A 26 18.23 -6.47 -10.33
N ALA A 27 18.10 -6.18 -11.63
CA ALA A 27 18.98 -5.25 -12.35
C ALA A 27 19.05 -3.83 -11.76
N TRP A 28 18.00 -3.37 -11.07
CA TRP A 28 17.92 -2.04 -10.46
C TRP A 28 17.79 -2.07 -8.93
N GLN A 29 18.14 -3.18 -8.28
CA GLN A 29 17.96 -3.36 -6.82
C GLN A 29 18.69 -2.29 -5.97
N ASP A 30 19.77 -1.71 -6.49
CA ASP A 30 20.55 -0.68 -5.80
C ASP A 30 19.85 0.70 -5.82
N SER A 31 18.85 0.89 -6.69
CA SER A 31 18.07 2.13 -6.77
C SER A 31 16.94 2.13 -5.75
N PHE A 32 16.94 3.14 -4.89
CA PHE A 32 15.83 3.49 -4.02
C PHE A 32 14.54 3.73 -4.79
N SER A 33 14.57 4.37 -5.97
CA SER A 33 13.38 4.55 -6.79
C SER A 33 12.80 3.23 -7.30
N ALA A 34 13.65 2.31 -7.75
CA ALA A 34 13.21 0.99 -8.20
C ALA A 34 12.62 0.17 -7.03
N HIS A 35 13.28 0.25 -5.87
CA HIS A 35 12.81 -0.31 -4.61
C HIS A 35 11.43 0.24 -4.23
N MET A 36 11.25 1.56 -4.22
CA MET A 36 9.96 2.21 -3.95
C MET A 36 8.89 1.82 -4.95
N LEU A 37 9.21 1.67 -6.23
CA LEU A 37 8.25 1.22 -7.23
C LEU A 37 7.82 -0.23 -6.98
N ALA A 38 8.75 -1.12 -6.64
CA ALA A 38 8.44 -2.50 -6.24
C ALA A 38 7.50 -2.50 -5.02
N HIS A 39 7.84 -1.72 -3.99
CA HIS A 39 7.06 -1.61 -2.76
C HIS A 39 5.63 -1.16 -3.04
N MET A 40 5.46 -0.05 -3.77
CA MET A 40 4.15 0.50 -4.09
C MET A 40 3.37 -0.43 -5.02
N GLY A 41 4.04 -1.14 -5.92
CA GLY A 41 3.46 -2.22 -6.71
C GLY A 41 2.84 -3.31 -5.83
N VAL A 42 3.50 -3.68 -4.73
CA VAL A 42 2.99 -4.70 -3.80
C VAL A 42 1.89 -4.15 -2.88
N VAL A 43 2.18 -3.11 -2.10
CA VAL A 43 1.28 -2.63 -1.02
C VAL A 43 0.09 -1.82 -1.52
N ALA A 44 0.31 -0.97 -2.53
CA ALA A 44 -0.70 -0.03 -3.00
C ALA A 44 -1.44 -0.53 -4.25
N ILE A 45 -0.90 -1.50 -5.00
CA ILE A 45 -1.53 -2.01 -6.22
C ILE A 45 -1.96 -3.47 -6.08
N ALA A 46 -1.03 -4.40 -5.84
CA ALA A 46 -1.35 -5.82 -5.80
C ALA A 46 -2.31 -6.16 -4.63
N ALA A 47 -2.04 -5.64 -3.43
CA ALA A 47 -2.86 -5.91 -2.26
C ALA A 47 -4.36 -5.51 -2.43
N PRO A 48 -4.72 -4.28 -2.85
CA PRO A 48 -6.13 -3.94 -3.11
C PRO A 48 -6.77 -4.79 -4.20
N LEU A 49 -6.05 -5.05 -5.30
CA LEU A 49 -6.56 -5.88 -6.40
C LEU A 49 -6.87 -7.30 -5.94
N MET A 50 -5.98 -7.90 -5.16
CA MET A 50 -6.19 -9.20 -4.54
C MET A 50 -7.35 -9.16 -3.55
N ALA A 51 -7.44 -8.14 -2.69
CA ALA A 51 -8.52 -7.98 -1.73
C ALA A 51 -9.91 -7.89 -2.41
N ILE A 52 -10.01 -7.17 -3.53
CA ILE A 52 -11.24 -7.09 -4.35
C ILE A 52 -11.59 -8.46 -4.96
N GLY A 53 -10.57 -9.21 -5.37
CA GLY A 53 -10.73 -10.52 -6.00
C GLY A 53 -11.12 -11.64 -5.03
N ILE A 54 -10.72 -11.54 -3.76
CA ILE A 54 -11.02 -12.52 -2.73
C ILE A 54 -12.53 -12.49 -2.38
N PRO A 55 -13.22 -13.64 -2.41
CA PRO A 55 -14.60 -13.72 -1.99
C PRO A 55 -14.71 -13.55 -0.47
N LEU A 56 -15.01 -12.34 -0.02
CA LEU A 56 -15.39 -12.09 1.38
C LEU A 56 -16.71 -12.81 1.69
N GLY A 57 -16.73 -13.62 2.75
CA GLY A 57 -17.94 -14.24 3.30
C GLY A 57 -18.89 -13.23 3.96
N PRO A 58 -19.98 -13.70 4.61
CA PRO A 58 -20.94 -12.83 5.28
C PRO A 58 -20.30 -11.93 6.35
N THR A 59 -20.98 -10.83 6.67
CA THR A 59 -20.51 -9.79 7.58
C THR A 59 -20.21 -10.35 8.97
N PRO A 60 -19.06 -9.98 9.58
CA PRO A 60 -18.98 -9.94 11.02
C PRO A 60 -19.77 -8.69 11.47
N ASP A 61 -20.35 -8.71 12.66
CA ASP A 61 -21.23 -7.63 13.13
C ASP A 61 -20.55 -6.24 13.06
N ALA A 62 -21.29 -5.14 12.99
CA ALA A 62 -20.73 -3.79 12.71
C ALA A 62 -19.58 -3.38 13.65
N SER A 63 -19.60 -3.86 14.91
CA SER A 63 -18.53 -3.72 15.89
C SER A 63 -17.20 -4.35 15.45
N ARG A 64 -17.25 -5.43 14.68
CA ARG A 64 -16.09 -6.12 14.11
C ARG A 64 -15.46 -5.39 12.91
N ALA A 65 -16.18 -4.51 12.22
CA ALA A 65 -15.61 -3.74 11.11
C ALA A 65 -14.67 -2.64 11.62
N PHE A 66 -15.11 -1.85 12.62
CA PHE A 66 -14.28 -0.82 13.23
C PHE A 66 -13.07 -1.41 13.98
N THR A 67 -13.27 -2.51 14.70
CA THR A 67 -12.20 -3.21 15.42
C THR A 67 -11.16 -3.87 14.50
N LEU A 68 -11.38 -3.91 13.18
CA LEU A 68 -10.39 -4.42 12.23
C LEU A 68 -9.79 -3.32 11.36
N ALA A 69 -10.59 -2.38 10.84
CA ALA A 69 -10.10 -1.37 9.89
C ALA A 69 -9.04 -0.45 10.51
N LEU A 70 -9.27 0.06 11.73
CA LEU A 70 -8.31 0.94 12.39
C LEU A 70 -7.01 0.21 12.79
N PRO A 71 -7.07 -0.95 13.48
CA PRO A 71 -5.86 -1.72 13.73
C PRO A 71 -5.11 -2.13 12.47
N ALA A 72 -5.81 -2.43 11.36
CA ALA A 72 -5.16 -2.74 10.10
C ALA A 72 -4.39 -1.55 9.52
N SER A 73 -4.97 -0.33 9.58
CA SER A 73 -4.27 0.90 9.19
C SER A 73 -3.06 1.19 10.10
N LEU A 74 -3.19 0.97 11.41
CA LEU A 74 -2.06 1.13 12.34
C LEU A 74 -0.95 0.08 12.12
N VAL A 75 -1.30 -1.17 11.84
CA VAL A 75 -0.34 -2.21 11.49
C VAL A 75 0.41 -1.83 10.21
N GLU A 76 -0.32 -1.37 9.19
CA GLU A 76 0.29 -0.94 7.93
C GLU A 76 1.22 0.27 8.14
N LEU A 77 0.80 1.27 8.93
CA LEU A 77 1.65 2.38 9.35
C LEU A 77 2.94 1.90 10.01
N ILE A 78 2.84 1.02 11.02
CA ILE A 78 4.01 0.53 11.76
C ILE A 78 4.95 -0.25 10.82
N VAL A 79 4.40 -1.13 10.00
CA VAL A 79 5.20 -1.93 9.05
C VAL A 79 5.91 -1.02 8.05
N VAL A 80 5.20 -0.09 7.41
CA VAL A 80 5.77 0.86 6.45
C VAL A 80 6.85 1.70 7.07
N TRP A 81 6.57 2.37 8.19
CA TRP A 81 7.56 3.25 8.82
C TRP A 81 8.79 2.50 9.31
N SER A 82 8.61 1.27 9.80
CA SER A 82 9.74 0.45 10.27
C SER A 82 10.71 0.14 9.12
N TRP A 83 10.20 -0.34 7.98
CA TRP A 83 11.06 -0.69 6.84
C TRP A 83 11.77 0.52 6.21
N HIS A 84 11.22 1.73 6.38
CA HIS A 84 11.88 2.96 5.95
C HIS A 84 12.92 3.48 6.97
N ALA A 85 13.10 2.86 8.13
CA ALA A 85 14.23 3.18 9.00
C ALA A 85 15.55 2.85 8.27
N PRO A 86 16.57 3.75 8.27
CA PRO A 86 17.81 3.52 7.51
C PRO A 86 18.48 2.17 7.78
N ALA A 87 18.51 1.72 9.03
CA ALA A 87 19.11 0.43 9.40
C ALA A 87 18.39 -0.78 8.77
N LEU A 88 17.05 -0.75 8.73
CA LEU A 88 16.26 -1.83 8.11
C LEU A 88 16.32 -1.76 6.58
N ARG A 89 16.40 -0.56 6.01
CA ARG A 89 16.63 -0.38 4.58
C ARG A 89 17.95 -0.99 4.13
N THR A 90 19.05 -0.70 4.82
CA THR A 90 20.37 -1.28 4.51
C THR A 90 20.36 -2.82 4.68
N LEU A 91 19.57 -3.34 5.62
CA LEU A 91 19.38 -4.78 5.78
C LEU A 91 18.64 -5.39 4.58
N ALA A 92 17.58 -4.74 4.10
CA ALA A 92 16.84 -5.19 2.90
C ALA A 92 17.74 -5.15 1.65
N GLU A 93 18.47 -4.06 1.45
CA GLU A 93 19.47 -3.86 0.38
C GLU A 93 20.51 -4.98 0.31
N SER A 94 20.97 -5.48 1.46
CA SER A 94 22.08 -6.44 1.54
C SER A 94 21.65 -7.90 1.56
N SER A 95 20.36 -8.20 1.60
CA SER A 95 19.86 -9.57 1.75
C SER A 95 18.54 -9.78 1.02
N LEU A 96 18.55 -10.73 0.07
CA LEU A 96 17.33 -11.16 -0.62
C LEU A 96 16.26 -11.68 0.35
N LEU A 97 16.67 -12.35 1.44
CA LEU A 97 15.74 -12.80 2.47
C LEU A 97 15.10 -11.63 3.20
N ALA A 98 15.87 -10.59 3.55
CA ALA A 98 15.33 -9.40 4.19
C ALA A 98 14.38 -8.64 3.26
N THR A 99 14.76 -8.47 1.98
CA THR A 99 13.87 -7.93 0.93
C THR A 99 12.58 -8.75 0.82
N ALA A 100 12.66 -10.09 0.85
CA ALA A 100 11.48 -10.94 0.78
C ALA A 100 10.57 -10.79 2.00
N ILE A 101 11.14 -10.67 3.20
CA ILE A 101 10.38 -10.44 4.43
C ILE A 101 9.71 -9.06 4.36
N GLU A 102 10.42 -8.02 3.94
CA GLU A 102 9.88 -6.67 3.73
C GLU A 102 8.67 -6.71 2.78
N GLN A 103 8.84 -7.22 1.55
CA GLN A 103 7.76 -7.35 0.58
C GLN A 103 6.58 -8.18 1.10
N ALA A 104 6.86 -9.28 1.79
CA ALA A 104 5.82 -10.14 2.35
C ALA A 104 5.02 -9.42 3.45
N THR A 105 5.69 -8.65 4.31
CA THR A 105 5.01 -7.88 5.36
C THR A 105 4.20 -6.71 4.77
N PHE A 106 4.67 -6.07 3.71
CA PHE A 106 3.89 -5.09 2.96
C PHE A 106 2.65 -5.70 2.32
N LEU A 107 2.78 -6.83 1.63
CA LEU A 107 1.65 -7.53 1.05
C LEU A 107 0.64 -7.92 2.14
N ALA A 108 1.10 -8.49 3.26
CA ALA A 108 0.26 -8.91 4.36
C ALA A 108 -0.47 -7.73 5.02
N ALA A 109 0.24 -6.64 5.31
CA ALA A 109 -0.34 -5.44 5.94
C ALA A 109 -1.34 -4.74 5.00
N GLY A 110 -0.97 -4.54 3.73
CA GLY A 110 -1.85 -3.95 2.72
C GLY A 110 -3.08 -4.82 2.49
N LEU A 111 -2.92 -6.15 2.37
CA LEU A 111 -4.04 -7.06 2.18
C LEU A 111 -4.96 -7.05 3.40
N PHE A 112 -4.40 -7.04 4.60
CA PHE A 112 -5.18 -6.93 5.83
C PHE A 112 -5.99 -5.62 5.88
N LEU A 113 -5.36 -4.49 5.56
CA LEU A 113 -6.02 -3.18 5.47
C LEU A 113 -7.19 -3.20 4.49
N TRP A 114 -6.96 -3.62 3.25
CA TRP A 114 -8.00 -3.62 2.22
C TRP A 114 -9.12 -4.61 2.53
N LEU A 115 -8.82 -5.81 3.06
CA LEU A 115 -9.85 -6.77 3.47
C LEU A 115 -10.68 -6.26 4.67
N ALA A 116 -10.08 -5.46 5.55
CA ALA A 116 -10.78 -4.85 6.68
C ALA A 116 -11.64 -3.65 6.26
N CYS A 117 -11.22 -2.89 5.25
CA CYS A 117 -11.93 -1.70 4.76
C CYS A 117 -12.99 -2.00 3.70
N LEU A 118 -12.81 -3.06 2.90
CA LEU A 118 -13.72 -3.37 1.80
C LEU A 118 -15.10 -3.77 2.33
N PRO A 119 -16.18 -3.22 1.76
CA PRO A 119 -17.52 -3.43 2.24
C PRO A 119 -18.00 -4.83 1.88
N ARG A 120 -18.60 -5.51 2.85
CA ARG A 120 -19.20 -6.84 2.68
C ARG A 120 -20.65 -6.71 2.19
N ARG A 121 -21.24 -7.85 1.82
CA ARG A 121 -22.67 -7.94 1.44
C ARG A 121 -23.50 -7.44 2.64
N ASP A 122 -24.36 -6.46 2.41
CA ASP A 122 -25.15 -5.74 3.44
C ASP A 122 -24.36 -4.76 4.32
N SER A 123 -23.36 -4.06 3.75
CA SER A 123 -22.56 -3.05 4.44
C SER A 123 -23.41 -1.92 5.06
N ASP A 124 -23.29 -1.75 6.37
CA ASP A 124 -23.79 -0.62 7.16
C ASP A 124 -22.91 0.64 6.96
N THR A 125 -23.55 1.82 7.00
CA THR A 125 -22.94 3.15 7.11
C THR A 125 -21.70 3.19 8.03
N ALA A 126 -21.76 2.57 9.21
CA ALA A 126 -20.67 2.54 10.18
C ALA A 126 -19.40 1.82 9.64
N GLY A 127 -19.58 0.71 8.91
CA GLY A 127 -18.48 -0.02 8.29
C GLY A 127 -17.81 0.79 7.17
N ASN A 128 -18.62 1.47 6.35
CA ASN A 128 -18.11 2.37 5.31
C ASN A 128 -17.35 3.56 5.92
N ALA A 129 -17.84 4.13 7.02
CA ALA A 129 -17.16 5.21 7.74
C ALA A 129 -15.80 4.77 8.30
N ALA A 130 -15.75 3.61 8.95
CA ALA A 130 -14.52 3.05 9.51
C ALA A 130 -13.47 2.78 8.43
N GLY A 131 -13.87 2.16 7.32
CA GLY A 131 -12.97 1.90 6.19
C GLY A 131 -12.51 3.19 5.50
N ALA A 132 -13.40 4.18 5.35
CA ALA A 132 -13.03 5.49 4.80
C ALA A 132 -11.97 6.19 5.66
N PHE A 133 -12.15 6.18 6.99
CA PHE A 133 -11.21 6.79 7.92
C PHE A 133 -9.86 6.05 7.94
N ALA A 134 -9.87 4.71 7.96
CA ALA A 134 -8.65 3.90 7.91
C ALA A 134 -7.84 4.14 6.63
N LEU A 135 -8.49 4.15 5.45
CA LEU A 135 -7.80 4.43 4.19
C LEU A 135 -7.32 5.89 4.09
N LEU A 136 -8.07 6.84 4.65
CA LEU A 136 -7.62 8.24 4.72
C LEU A 136 -6.38 8.39 5.62
N LEU A 137 -6.38 7.76 6.79
CA LEU A 137 -5.22 7.73 7.69
C LEU A 137 -4.00 7.13 6.98
N THR A 138 -4.21 6.02 6.25
CA THR A 138 -3.15 5.40 5.45
C THR A 138 -2.64 6.32 4.35
N SER A 139 -3.53 6.99 3.61
CA SER A 139 -3.14 8.02 2.64
C SER A 139 -2.29 9.12 3.27
N ILE A 140 -2.66 9.60 4.46
CA ILE A 140 -1.95 10.69 5.15
C ILE A 140 -0.53 10.24 5.51
N HIS A 141 -0.34 9.11 6.20
CA HIS A 141 1.02 8.76 6.61
C HIS A 141 1.89 8.29 5.44
N MET A 142 1.31 7.68 4.39
CA MET A 142 2.06 7.30 3.17
C MET A 142 2.56 8.53 2.43
N THR A 143 1.69 9.55 2.28
CA THR A 143 2.08 10.82 1.66
C THR A 143 3.06 11.59 2.52
N LEU A 144 2.86 11.64 3.84
CA LEU A 144 3.79 12.28 4.77
C LEU A 144 5.18 11.65 4.68
N LEU A 145 5.28 10.32 4.72
CA LEU A 145 6.57 9.65 4.61
C LEU A 145 7.22 9.93 3.24
N GLY A 146 6.45 9.85 2.15
CA GLY A 146 6.94 10.21 0.82
C GLY A 146 7.47 11.64 0.73
N VAL A 147 6.76 12.62 1.31
CA VAL A 147 7.21 14.02 1.40
C VAL A 147 8.52 14.13 2.20
N LEU A 148 8.60 13.47 3.36
CA LEU A 148 9.80 13.52 4.21
C LEU A 148 11.01 12.97 3.45
N LEU A 149 10.86 11.85 2.76
CA LEU A 149 11.94 11.25 1.99
C LEU A 149 12.33 12.11 0.79
N ALA A 150 11.33 12.64 0.07
CA ALA A 150 11.54 13.46 -1.11
C ALA A 150 12.15 14.84 -0.82
N LEU A 151 11.91 15.41 0.36
CA LEU A 151 12.35 16.76 0.70
C LEU A 151 13.51 16.78 1.70
N THR A 152 14.03 15.62 2.11
CA THR A 152 15.19 15.60 3.00
C THR A 152 16.42 16.16 2.26
N PRO A 153 17.12 17.18 2.81
CA PRO A 153 18.21 17.88 2.12
C PRO A 153 19.51 17.08 2.00
N ARG A 154 19.55 15.86 2.53
CA ARG A 154 20.67 14.94 2.45
C ARG A 154 20.16 13.52 2.17
N PRO A 155 20.91 12.69 1.42
CA PRO A 155 20.52 11.32 1.21
C PRO A 155 20.58 10.57 2.55
N LEU A 156 19.47 9.92 2.89
CA LEU A 156 19.36 8.95 3.97
C LEU A 156 19.75 7.54 3.49
N TYR A 157 19.58 7.28 2.20
CA TYR A 157 19.87 6.00 1.55
C TYR A 157 20.84 6.20 0.38
N GLY A 158 21.66 5.18 0.12
CA GLY A 158 22.68 5.21 -0.92
C GLY A 158 23.89 6.09 -0.58
N THR A 159 25.03 5.79 -1.21
CA THR A 159 26.30 6.51 -0.98
C THR A 159 26.95 7.02 -2.27
N GLY A 160 26.38 6.73 -3.44
CA GLY A 160 26.97 7.06 -4.75
C GLY A 160 25.93 7.21 -5.86
N GLU A 161 26.39 7.09 -7.10
CA GLU A 161 25.52 7.05 -8.27
C GLU A 161 24.94 5.64 -8.47
N VAL A 162 23.67 5.60 -8.87
CA VAL A 162 22.93 4.38 -9.20
C VAL A 162 22.24 4.56 -10.55
N SER A 163 21.87 3.45 -11.20
CA SER A 163 21.12 3.50 -12.45
C SER A 163 19.70 2.95 -12.24
N CYS A 164 18.70 3.74 -12.58
CA CYS A 164 17.29 3.35 -12.57
C CYS A 164 16.68 3.61 -13.95
N PHE A 165 16.05 2.60 -14.56
CA PHE A 165 15.53 2.69 -15.94
C PHE A 165 16.57 3.12 -16.99
N GLY A 166 17.86 2.81 -16.74
CA GLY A 166 18.97 3.22 -17.62
C GLY A 166 19.38 4.70 -17.49
N VAL A 167 18.84 5.42 -16.51
CA VAL A 167 19.21 6.79 -16.18
C VAL A 167 20.11 6.77 -14.94
N ALA A 168 21.29 7.39 -15.05
CA ALA A 168 22.18 7.58 -13.91
C ALA A 168 21.62 8.67 -12.98
N LEU A 169 21.53 8.36 -11.69
CA LEU A 169 21.00 9.22 -10.64
C LEU A 169 22.00 9.27 -9.49
N SER A 170 22.22 10.45 -8.93
CA SER A 170 22.86 10.58 -7.62
C SER A 170 21.95 9.99 -6.53
N ALA A 171 22.53 9.57 -5.40
CA ALA A 171 21.77 9.08 -4.23
C ALA A 171 20.65 10.05 -3.79
N GLN A 172 20.90 11.35 -3.87
CA GLN A 172 19.89 12.37 -3.55
C GLN A 172 18.72 12.33 -4.54
N GLN A 173 19.00 12.37 -5.85
CA GLN A 173 17.97 12.36 -6.89
C GLN A 173 17.14 11.07 -6.88
N ASP A 174 17.79 9.94 -6.61
CA ASP A 174 17.14 8.64 -6.52
C ASP A 174 16.22 8.55 -5.28
N GLN A 175 16.64 9.10 -4.14
CA GLN A 175 15.77 9.21 -2.97
C GLN A 175 14.59 10.15 -3.22
N GLU A 176 14.83 11.30 -3.84
CA GLU A 176 13.80 12.28 -4.20
C GLU A 176 12.71 11.65 -5.06
N LEU A 177 13.12 10.96 -6.12
CA LEU A 177 12.21 10.26 -7.03
C LEU A 177 11.45 9.14 -6.32
N GLY A 178 12.12 8.31 -5.50
CA GLY A 178 11.45 7.28 -4.71
C GLY A 178 10.41 7.84 -3.74
N GLY A 179 10.73 8.94 -3.05
CA GLY A 179 9.79 9.63 -2.17
C GLY A 179 8.56 10.18 -2.93
N VAL A 180 8.76 10.73 -4.12
CA VAL A 180 7.67 11.19 -5.01
C VAL A 180 6.80 10.01 -5.48
N ILE A 181 7.40 8.87 -5.84
CA ILE A 181 6.67 7.65 -6.21
C ILE A 181 5.76 7.20 -5.06
N MET A 182 6.32 7.10 -3.85
CA MET A 182 5.57 6.71 -2.65
C MET A 182 4.42 7.69 -2.37
N LEU A 183 4.70 8.99 -2.43
CA LEU A 183 3.70 10.05 -2.22
C LEU A 183 2.54 9.93 -3.21
N LEU A 184 2.84 9.88 -4.51
CA LEU A 184 1.82 9.92 -5.56
C LEU A 184 0.95 8.67 -5.56
N LEU A 185 1.55 7.49 -5.47
CA LEU A 185 0.81 6.22 -5.46
C LEU A 185 0.03 6.07 -4.15
N GLY A 186 0.62 6.46 -3.01
CA GLY A 186 -0.05 6.44 -1.71
C GLY A 186 -1.27 7.36 -1.70
N ALA A 187 -1.13 8.60 -2.18
CA ALA A 187 -2.24 9.52 -2.35
C ALA A 187 -3.31 8.93 -3.27
N ALA A 188 -2.94 8.53 -4.48
CA ALA A 188 -3.91 8.12 -5.50
C ALA A 188 -4.75 6.91 -5.05
N VAL A 189 -4.11 5.85 -4.55
CA VAL A 189 -4.82 4.60 -4.26
C VAL A 189 -5.65 4.72 -2.99
N TYR A 190 -5.03 5.13 -1.87
CA TYR A 190 -5.70 5.12 -0.59
C TYR A 190 -6.75 6.24 -0.46
N LEU A 191 -6.48 7.43 -1.00
CA LEU A 191 -7.49 8.49 -1.03
C LEU A 191 -8.69 8.10 -1.89
N THR A 192 -8.47 7.50 -3.06
CA THR A 192 -9.58 7.04 -3.91
C THR A 192 -10.44 6.02 -3.18
N GLY A 193 -9.83 5.03 -2.53
CA GLY A 193 -10.57 4.06 -1.72
C GLY A 193 -11.35 4.71 -0.58
N GLY A 194 -10.73 5.65 0.14
CA GLY A 194 -11.36 6.40 1.23
C GLY A 194 -12.56 7.22 0.75
N VAL A 195 -12.41 7.97 -0.34
CA VAL A 195 -13.47 8.78 -0.96
C VAL A 195 -14.61 7.91 -1.47
N MET A 196 -14.32 6.77 -2.09
CA MET A 196 -15.36 5.83 -2.54
C MET A 196 -16.19 5.29 -1.38
N LEU A 197 -15.56 4.92 -0.27
CA LEU A 197 -16.26 4.45 0.93
C LEU A 197 -17.07 5.57 1.59
N PHE A 198 -16.51 6.77 1.65
CA PHE A 198 -17.21 7.95 2.16
C PHE A 198 -18.44 8.29 1.31
N ALA A 199 -18.33 8.26 -0.02
CA ALA A 199 -19.46 8.47 -0.92
C ALA A 199 -20.57 7.42 -0.72
N ARG A 200 -20.19 6.15 -0.51
CA ARG A 200 -21.14 5.08 -0.19
C ARG A 200 -21.83 5.26 1.16
N MET A 201 -21.12 5.77 2.16
CA MET A 201 -21.68 6.12 3.46
C MET A 201 -22.81 7.15 3.28
N LEU A 202 -22.58 8.20 2.48
CA LEU A 202 -23.58 9.25 2.23
C LEU A 202 -24.79 8.75 1.40
N ALA A 203 -24.58 7.78 0.52
CA ALA A 203 -25.62 7.21 -0.33
C ALA A 203 -26.52 6.17 0.37
N THR A 204 -26.18 5.73 1.59
CA THR A 204 -26.93 4.68 2.30
C THR A 204 -28.13 5.31 3.01
N PRO A 205 -29.38 5.00 2.62
CA PRO A 205 -30.56 5.59 3.26
C PRO A 205 -30.68 5.12 4.72
N PRO A 206 -31.16 5.99 5.64
CA PRO A 206 -31.32 5.61 7.04
C PRO A 206 -32.25 4.40 7.16
N ARG A 207 -31.82 3.40 7.93
CA ARG A 207 -32.62 2.19 8.19
C ARG A 207 -33.93 2.64 8.85
N LYS A 208 -35.08 2.39 8.20
CA LYS A 208 -36.39 2.68 8.79
C LYS A 208 -36.46 1.96 10.14
N ALA A 209 -36.63 2.71 11.22
CA ALA A 209 -36.97 2.13 12.52
C ALA A 209 -38.32 1.43 12.36
N VAL A 210 -38.35 0.11 12.59
CA VAL A 210 -39.57 -0.69 12.71
C VAL A 210 -39.92 -0.77 14.18
#